data_AF-A0A8J4AET9-F1
#
_entry.id   AF-A0A8J4AET9-F1
#
_cell.length_a   1.000
_cell.length_b   1.000
_cell.length_c   1.000
_cell.angle_alpha   90.00
_cell.angle_beta   90.00
_cell.angle_gamma   90.00
#
_symmetry.space_group_name_H-M   'P 1'
#
loop_
_entity.id
_entity.type
_entity.pdbx_description
1 polymer ?
#
loop_
_entity_poly.entity_id
_entity_poly.type
_entity_poly.pdbx_seq_one_letter_code
_entity_poly.pdbx_strand_id
1 'polypeptide(L)'
;MEVPVRTVPGGVRPDPTSRDYVDILHGAYAALIPNSVPDPTATLYAPTEGKQGATLSQTMSDTITSIIAGRTPLSAFDDAVKKWRSGGGDAIRKEYEQALGRK
;
A
#
# COMPACT_ATOMS: atom_id res chain seq x y z
N MET A 1 -3.92 20.95 -16.37
CA MET A 1 -3.13 21.82 -15.48
C MET A 1 -1.75 21.20 -15.36
N GLU A 2 -0.77 21.77 -16.06
CA GLU A 2 0.62 21.33 -15.94
C GLU A 2 1.14 21.79 -14.58
N VAL A 3 1.30 20.86 -13.65
CA VAL A 3 2.06 21.13 -12.43
C VAL A 3 3.52 21.25 -12.88
N PRO A 4 4.22 22.36 -12.64
CA PRO A 4 5.61 22.49 -13.04
C PRO A 4 6.43 21.48 -12.24
N VAL A 5 6.75 20.34 -12.85
CA VAL A 5 7.62 19.34 -12.24
C VAL A 5 9.02 19.90 -12.29
N ARG A 6 9.43 20.58 -11.20
CA ARG A 6 10.83 20.93 -10.98
C ARG A 6 11.58 19.62 -10.78
N THR A 7 12.08 19.06 -11.87
CA THR A 7 12.79 17.79 -11.86
C THR A 7 14.05 17.93 -11.01
N VAL A 8 14.15 17.12 -9.97
CA VAL A 8 15.42 16.90 -9.26
C VAL A 8 16.44 16.39 -10.29
N PRO A 9 17.65 16.99 -10.39
CA PRO A 9 18.69 16.46 -11.25
C PRO A 9 18.96 15.00 -10.85
N GLY A 10 18.84 14.10 -11.83
CA GLY A 10 18.93 12.65 -11.62
C GLY A 10 20.25 12.28 -10.93
N GLY A 11 20.15 11.61 -9.78
CA GLY A 11 21.29 11.00 -9.08
C GLY A 11 21.49 11.43 -7.62
N VAL A 12 20.84 12.49 -7.15
CA VAL A 12 20.94 12.92 -5.74
C VAL A 12 19.72 12.44 -4.99
N ARG A 13 19.92 11.65 -3.92
CA ARG A 13 18.84 11.35 -2.96
C ARG A 13 18.32 12.70 -2.44
N PRO A 14 17.03 13.01 -2.61
CA PRO A 14 16.50 14.26 -2.10
C PRO A 14 16.77 14.35 -0.61
N ASP A 15 17.41 15.44 -0.18
CA ASP A 15 17.57 15.71 1.24
C ASP A 15 16.18 15.98 1.83
N PRO A 16 15.68 15.13 2.76
CA PRO A 16 14.35 15.26 3.32
C PRO A 16 14.18 16.56 4.14
N THR A 17 15.28 17.24 4.47
CA THR A 17 15.27 18.51 5.21
C THR A 17 15.38 19.74 4.30
N SER A 18 15.60 19.56 3.00
CA SER A 18 15.72 20.67 2.05
C SER A 18 14.38 21.31 1.76
N ARG A 19 14.36 22.66 1.70
CA ARG A 19 13.15 23.43 1.36
C ARG A 19 12.60 23.07 -0.02
N ASP A 20 13.48 22.87 -1.01
CA ASP A 20 13.07 22.51 -2.37
C ASP A 20 12.31 21.17 -2.41
N TYR A 21 12.73 20.18 -1.62
CA TYR A 21 12.03 18.89 -1.53
C TYR A 21 10.67 19.02 -0.88
N VAL A 22 10.56 19.83 0.19
CA VAL A 22 9.29 20.13 0.85
C VAL A 22 8.31 20.82 -0.10
N ASP A 23 8.77 21.80 -0.88
CA ASP A 23 7.94 22.53 -1.85
C ASP A 23 7.42 21.60 -2.97
N ILE A 24 8.27 20.69 -3.48
CA ILE A 24 7.89 19.67 -4.47
C ILE A 24 6.83 18.73 -3.91
N LEU A 25 7.05 18.19 -2.71
CA LEU A 25 6.11 17.28 -2.06
C LEU A 25 4.78 17.97 -1.77
N HIS A 26 4.81 19.18 -1.22
CA HIS A 26 3.60 19.95 -0.92
C HIS A 26 2.80 20.22 -2.20
N GLY A 27 3.45 20.66 -3.29
CA GLY A 27 2.79 20.89 -4.58
C GLY A 27 2.15 19.63 -5.15
N ALA A 28 2.84 18.49 -5.08
CA ALA A 28 2.31 17.20 -5.50
C ALA A 28 1.09 16.78 -4.65
N TYR A 29 1.19 16.84 -3.33
CA TYR A 29 0.08 16.48 -2.44
C TYR A 29 -1.11 17.42 -2.57
N ALA A 30 -0.91 18.73 -2.73
CA ALA A 30 -1.99 19.69 -2.96
C ALA A 30 -2.81 19.37 -4.23
N ALA A 31 -2.16 18.83 -5.27
CA ALA A 31 -2.83 18.39 -6.49
C ALA A 31 -3.49 17.00 -6.36
N LEU A 32 -2.91 16.10 -5.56
CA LEU A 32 -3.38 14.71 -5.42
C LEU A 32 -4.50 14.54 -4.39
N ILE A 33 -4.45 15.25 -3.25
CA ILE A 33 -5.42 15.12 -2.15
C ILE A 33 -6.87 15.34 -2.61
N PRO A 34 -7.21 16.33 -3.46
CA PRO A 34 -8.59 16.48 -3.93
C PRO A 34 -9.13 15.29 -4.73
N ASN A 35 -8.24 14.47 -5.29
CA ASN A 35 -8.58 13.30 -6.10
C ASN A 35 -8.49 11.99 -5.29
N SER A 36 -8.15 12.05 -4.00
CA SER A 36 -8.03 10.85 -3.18
C SER A 36 -9.38 10.46 -2.57
N VAL A 37 -9.60 9.15 -2.47
CA VAL A 37 -10.73 8.59 -1.70
C VAL A 37 -10.19 8.23 -0.32
N PRO A 38 -10.76 8.78 0.77
CA PRO A 38 -10.31 8.43 2.12
C PRO A 38 -10.57 6.94 2.40
N ASP A 39 -9.58 6.27 2.97
CA ASP A 39 -9.72 4.87 3.40
C ASP A 39 -10.68 4.79 4.60
N PRO A 40 -11.84 4.11 4.47
CA PRO A 40 -12.82 4.01 5.53
C PRO A 40 -12.36 3.12 6.70
N THR A 41 -11.29 2.34 6.52
CA THR A 41 -10.71 1.44 7.53
C THR A 41 -9.50 2.02 8.26
N ALA A 42 -9.01 3.20 7.85
CA ALA A 42 -7.78 3.79 8.41
C ALA A 42 -7.83 4.05 9.93
N THR A 43 -9.02 4.26 10.50
CA THR A 43 -9.20 4.47 11.95
C THR A 43 -9.69 3.21 12.68
N LEU A 44 -9.86 2.10 11.96
CA LEU A 44 -10.41 0.86 12.49
C LEU A 44 -9.27 -0.09 12.84
N TYR A 45 -9.51 -0.95 13.82
CA TYR A 45 -8.52 -1.92 14.28
C TYR A 45 -9.00 -3.34 14.03
N ALA A 46 -8.16 -4.12 13.35
CA ALA A 46 -8.31 -5.56 13.16
C ALA A 46 -7.22 -6.30 13.95
N PRO A 47 -7.56 -7.03 15.03
CA PRO A 47 -6.58 -7.76 15.85
C PRO A 47 -5.72 -8.74 15.06
N THR A 48 -6.29 -9.39 14.04
CA THR A 48 -5.53 -10.31 13.19
C THR A 48 -4.56 -9.57 12.29
N GLU A 49 -4.93 -8.38 11.81
CA GLU A 49 -4.06 -7.53 11.01
C GLU A 49 -2.85 -7.08 11.84
N GLY A 50 -3.08 -6.57 13.06
CA GLY A 50 -1.98 -6.13 13.93
C GLY A 50 -1.03 -7.26 14.36
N LYS A 51 -1.49 -8.51 14.40
CA LYS A 51 -0.66 -9.67 14.79
C LYS A 51 0.15 -10.27 13.65
N GLN A 52 -0.45 -10.39 12.47
CA GLN A 52 0.12 -11.19 11.37
C GLN A 52 -0.04 -10.55 9.98
N GLY A 53 -0.59 -9.34 9.90
CA GLY A 53 -0.76 -8.60 8.65
C GLY A 53 0.56 -8.40 7.90
N ALA A 54 1.63 -8.04 8.60
CA ALA A 54 2.96 -7.89 8.01
C ALA A 54 3.46 -9.18 7.33
N THR A 55 3.34 -10.33 8.00
CA THR A 55 3.75 -11.64 7.45
C THR A 55 2.91 -12.04 6.24
N LEU A 56 1.60 -11.82 6.29
CA LEU A 56 0.68 -12.08 5.18
C LEU A 56 1.02 -11.20 3.96
N SER A 57 1.28 -9.91 4.19
CA SER A 57 1.68 -8.95 3.16
C SER A 57 3.04 -9.28 2.55
N GLN A 58 4.01 -9.69 3.36
CA GLN A 58 5.34 -10.10 2.88
C GLN A 58 5.23 -11.31 1.95
N THR A 59 4.50 -12.36 2.38
CA THR A 59 4.33 -13.58 1.58
C THR A 59 3.68 -13.30 0.22
N MET A 60 2.70 -12.39 0.19
CA MET A 60 2.06 -11.97 -1.06
C MET A 60 3.04 -11.18 -1.94
N SER A 61 3.78 -10.23 -1.35
CA SER A 61 4.75 -9.39 -2.05
C SER A 61 5.89 -10.22 -2.67
N ASP A 62 6.36 -11.25 -1.97
CA ASP A 62 7.38 -12.18 -2.45
C ASP A 62 6.88 -12.98 -3.67
N THR A 63 5.62 -13.40 -3.63
CA THR A 63 4.99 -14.11 -4.76
C THR A 63 4.89 -13.19 -5.97
N ILE A 64 4.36 -11.97 -5.78
CA ILE A 64 4.22 -10.99 -6.86
C ILE A 64 5.59 -10.65 -7.46
N THR A 65 6.59 -10.41 -6.61
CA THR A 65 7.96 -10.13 -7.05
C THR A 65 8.54 -11.30 -7.85
N SER A 66 8.25 -12.54 -7.46
CA SER A 66 8.70 -13.73 -8.19
C SER A 66 8.01 -13.89 -9.55
N ILE A 67 6.74 -13.52 -9.65
CA ILE A 67 6.00 -13.47 -10.92
C ILE A 67 6.57 -12.41 -11.85
N ILE A 68 6.78 -11.18 -11.35
CA ILE A 68 7.36 -10.08 -12.14
C ILE A 68 8.78 -10.43 -12.62
N ALA A 69 9.57 -11.10 -11.77
CA ALA A 69 10.90 -11.57 -12.11
C ALA A 69 10.90 -12.79 -13.06
N GLY A 70 9.73 -13.34 -13.44
CA GLY A 70 9.61 -14.50 -14.31
C GLY A 70 10.05 -15.83 -13.66
N ARG A 71 10.24 -15.87 -12.33
CA ARG A 71 10.65 -17.08 -11.60
C ARG A 71 9.49 -18.04 -11.35
N THR A 72 8.27 -17.54 -11.38
CA THR A 72 7.04 -18.31 -11.15
C THR A 72 5.96 -17.90 -12.15
N PRO A 73 5.10 -18.83 -12.57
CA PRO A 73 3.99 -18.51 -13.48
C PRO A 73 2.95 -17.62 -12.79
N LEU A 74 2.18 -16.87 -13.59
CA LEU A 74 1.08 -16.03 -13.09
C LEU A 74 0.03 -16.83 -12.29
N SER A 75 -0.16 -18.11 -12.63
CA SER A 75 -1.07 -19.01 -11.89
C SER A 75 -0.70 -19.20 -10.42
N ALA A 76 0.56 -18.93 -10.04
CA ALA A 76 0.99 -18.97 -8.64
C ALA A 76 0.29 -17.89 -7.78
N PHE A 77 -0.23 -16.83 -8.40
CA PHE A 77 -0.99 -15.80 -7.71
C PHE A 77 -2.26 -16.35 -7.07
N ASP A 78 -3.00 -17.22 -7.78
CA ASP A 78 -4.25 -17.79 -7.27
C ASP A 78 -4.03 -18.62 -5.99
N ASP A 79 -2.94 -19.38 -5.96
CA ASP A 79 -2.59 -20.19 -4.79
C ASP A 79 -2.07 -19.32 -3.63
N ALA A 80 -1.34 -18.25 -3.93
CA ALA A 80 -0.96 -17.25 -2.92
C ALA A 80 -2.18 -16.54 -2.33
N VAL A 81 -3.19 -16.21 -3.16
CA VAL A 81 -4.46 -15.63 -2.69
C VAL A 81 -5.20 -16.62 -1.78
N LYS A 82 -5.32 -17.89 -2.17
CA LYS A 82 -5.95 -18.92 -1.31
C LYS A 82 -5.23 -19.03 0.03
N LYS A 83 -3.90 -19.10 0.01
CA LYS A 83 -3.07 -19.19 1.22
C LYS A 83 -3.22 -17.95 2.11
N TRP A 84 -3.23 -16.76 1.52
CA TRP A 84 -3.44 -15.51 2.25
C TRP A 84 -4.82 -15.48 2.92
N ARG A 85 -5.86 -15.86 2.18
CA ARG A 85 -7.24 -15.95 2.69
C ARG A 85 -7.34 -16.88 3.89
N SER A 86 -6.86 -18.11 3.75
CA SER A 86 -6.87 -19.11 4.83
C SER A 86 -5.92 -18.78 5.98
N GLY A 87 -4.82 -18.08 5.69
CA GLY A 87 -3.81 -17.68 6.68
C GLY A 87 -4.23 -16.54 7.58
N GLY A 88 -5.39 -15.91 7.34
CA GLY A 88 -5.95 -14.87 8.18
C GLY A 88 -6.48 -13.66 7.43
N GLY A 89 -6.30 -13.59 6.10
CA GLY A 89 -6.87 -12.53 5.28
C GLY A 89 -8.41 -12.47 5.35
N ASP A 90 -9.08 -13.63 5.37
CA ASP A 90 -10.54 -13.66 5.51
C ASP A 90 -10.99 -13.27 6.94
N ALA A 91 -10.16 -13.53 7.96
CA ALA A 91 -10.42 -13.06 9.32
C ALA A 91 -10.26 -11.54 9.44
N ILE A 92 -9.19 -10.98 8.86
CA ILE A 92 -8.94 -9.54 8.78
C ILE A 92 -10.11 -8.84 8.07
N ARG A 93 -10.55 -9.37 6.92
CA ARG A 93 -11.73 -8.85 6.21
C ARG A 93 -12.95 -8.78 7.13
N LYS A 94 -13.26 -9.89 7.81
CA LYS A 94 -14.41 -9.97 8.71
C LYS A 94 -14.31 -8.98 9.88
N GLU A 95 -13.12 -8.81 10.46
CA GLU A 95 -12.88 -7.84 11.53
C GLU A 95 -13.13 -6.40 11.07
N TYR A 96 -12.64 -6.04 9.88
CA TYR A 96 -12.91 -4.71 9.30
C TYR A 96 -14.37 -4.51 8.93
N GLU A 97 -15.04 -5.51 8.34
CA GLU A 97 -16.47 -5.45 8.04
C GLU A 97 -17.30 -5.21 9.32
N GLN A 98 -16.97 -5.89 10.41
CA GLN A 98 -17.63 -5.68 11.71
C GLN A 98 -17.34 -4.31 12.29
N ALA A 99 -16.11 -3.82 12.16
CA ALA A 99 -15.74 -2.50 12.64
C ALA A 99 -16.43 -1.38 11.83
N LEU A 100 -16.61 -1.57 10.52
CA LEU A 100 -17.35 -0.66 9.65
C LEU A 100 -18.85 -0.64 9.99
N GLY A 101 -19.45 -1.81 10.24
CA GLY A 101 -20.88 -1.90 10.61
C GLY A 101 -21.22 -1.38 12.01
N ARG A 102 -20.22 -1.09 12.85
CA ARG A 102 -20.41 -0.47 14.18
C ARG A 102 -20.37 1.06 14.15
N LYS A 103 -20.00 1.66 13.02
CA LYS A 103 -20.00 3.11 12.80
C LYS A 103 -21.40 3.58 12.41
#